data_AF-A0A9P8IWZ1-F1
#
_entry.id   AF-A0A9P8IWZ1-F1
#
_cell.length_a   1.000
_cell.length_b   1.000
_cell.length_c   1.000
_cell.angle_alpha   90.00
_cell.angle_beta   90.00
_cell.angle_gamma   90.00
#
_symmetry.space_group_name_H-M   'P 1'
#
loop_
_entity.id
_entity.type
_entity.pdbx_description
1 polymer ?
#
loop_
_entity_poly.entity_id
_entity_poly.type
_entity_poly.pdbx_seq_one_letter_code
_entity_poly.pdbx_strand_id
1 'polypeptide(L)'
;DEVAGQQNPMAHAVMRAIGMVARKRVRSATRDPSKLNPDMAALDINRPSHKPAPGAPKFVDKTLLDYPLTPMERKAFNKDNLIPDGYLCVDLEIYLTHEPCVMCTMAILHSRFARCVFGIRMPKTGALTADGGGLGYGLFWRPELNWKFLCWEWKEKDPYDGDNHLHLFLDKKTQV
;
A
#
# COMPACT_ATOMS: atom_id res chain seq x y z
N ASP A 1 5.12 1.15 -31.31
CA ASP A 1 4.86 0.04 -30.36
C ASP A 1 6.16 -0.46 -29.78
N GLU A 2 6.16 -0.96 -28.54
CA GLU A 2 7.34 -1.47 -27.80
C GLU A 2 8.31 -0.44 -27.22
N VAL A 3 7.86 0.30 -26.20
CA VAL A 3 8.72 0.50 -25.03
C VAL A 3 7.92 0.02 -23.83
N ALA A 4 7.82 -1.30 -23.70
CA ALA A 4 7.52 -1.94 -22.43
C ALA A 4 8.73 -1.68 -21.52
N GLY A 5 8.86 -0.44 -21.04
CA GLY A 5 9.87 -0.07 -20.05
C GLY A 5 9.71 -1.04 -18.89
N GLN A 6 10.78 -1.75 -18.55
CA GLN A 6 10.83 -2.76 -17.50
C GLN A 6 10.05 -2.28 -16.27
N GLN A 7 8.80 -2.75 -16.15
CA GLN A 7 7.93 -2.36 -15.06
C GLN A 7 8.45 -3.08 -13.84
N ASN A 8 9.17 -2.34 -12.99
CA ASN A 8 9.64 -2.88 -11.73
C ASN A 8 8.39 -3.13 -10.85
N PRO A 9 8.02 -4.38 -10.57
CA PRO A 9 6.84 -4.67 -9.75
C PRO A 9 6.98 -4.09 -8.34
N MET A 10 8.22 -3.98 -7.84
CA MET A 10 8.51 -3.35 -6.55
C MET A 10 8.25 -1.84 -6.54
N ALA A 11 8.11 -1.21 -7.70
CA ALA A 11 7.79 0.21 -7.85
C ALA A 11 6.28 0.49 -8.02
N HIS A 12 5.42 -0.53 -7.95
CA HIS A 12 3.98 -0.32 -8.00
C HIS A 12 3.52 0.61 -6.85
N ALA A 13 2.45 1.37 -7.09
CA ALA A 13 1.94 2.38 -6.16
C ALA A 13 1.72 1.84 -4.74
N VAL A 14 1.20 0.62 -4.62
CA VAL A 14 0.97 -0.06 -3.33
C VAL A 14 2.28 -0.37 -2.62
N MET A 15 3.27 -0.92 -3.31
CA MET A 15 4.58 -1.26 -2.74
C MET A 15 5.29 0.00 -2.24
N ARG A 16 5.27 1.08 -3.04
CA ARG A 16 5.80 2.39 -2.67
C ARG A 16 5.09 2.96 -1.44
N ALA A 17 3.76 2.86 -1.38
CA ALA A 17 2.98 3.34 -0.24
C ALA A 17 3.33 2.60 1.06
N ILE A 18 3.41 1.28 1.02
CA ILE A 18 3.82 0.44 2.16
C ILE A 18 5.23 0.80 2.62
N GLY A 19 6.18 0.93 1.68
CA GLY A 19 7.56 1.31 1.98
C GLY A 19 7.66 2.70 2.62
N MET A 20 6.92 3.68 2.11
CA MET A 20 6.87 5.02 2.71
C MET A 20 6.31 5.00 4.14
N VAL A 21 5.26 4.21 4.40
CA VAL A 21 4.71 4.04 5.76
C VAL A 21 5.73 3.38 6.68
N ALA A 22 6.40 2.33 6.22
CA ALA A 22 7.43 1.63 7.00
C ALA A 22 8.58 2.58 7.39
N ARG A 23 9.15 3.32 6.44
CA ARG A 23 10.19 4.33 6.71
C ARG A 23 9.72 5.39 7.69
N LYS A 24 8.48 5.85 7.53
CA LYS A 24 7.90 6.86 8.41
C LYS A 24 7.71 6.36 9.84
N ARG A 25 7.28 5.11 10.03
CA ARG A 25 7.20 4.48 11.35
C ARG A 25 8.57 4.34 11.99
N VAL A 26 9.54 3.83 11.24
CA VAL A 26 10.92 3.71 11.71
C VAL A 26 11.43 5.07 12.19
N ARG A 27 11.31 6.13 11.36
CA ARG A 27 11.68 7.50 11.74
C ARG A 27 10.94 8.00 12.98
N SER A 28 9.63 7.74 13.07
CA SER A 28 8.83 8.15 14.23
C SER A 28 9.30 7.46 15.52
N ALA A 29 9.72 6.20 15.42
CA ALA A 29 10.20 5.43 16.54
C ALA A 29 11.66 5.79 16.92
N THR A 30 12.54 6.16 15.96
CA THR A 30 13.90 6.63 16.29
C THR A 30 13.91 7.99 17.01
N ARG A 31 12.83 8.77 16.92
CA ARG A 31 12.72 10.08 17.56
C ARG A 31 12.60 9.99 19.10
N ASP A 32 12.16 8.84 19.61
CA ASP A 32 12.16 8.49 21.03
C ASP A 32 12.77 7.08 21.19
N PRO A 33 14.11 6.98 21.32
CA PRO A 33 14.82 5.70 21.32
C PRO A 33 14.40 4.77 22.46
N SER A 34 13.73 5.29 23.49
CA SER A 34 13.17 4.50 24.59
C SER A 34 11.92 3.67 24.20
N LYS A 35 11.25 4.03 23.10
CA LYS A 35 10.02 3.39 22.60
C LYS A 35 10.25 2.49 21.38
N LEU A 36 11.50 2.37 20.93
CA LEU A 36 11.86 1.63 19.72
C LEU A 36 12.03 0.15 20.08
N ASN A 37 11.18 -0.73 19.53
CA ASN A 37 11.43 -2.17 19.58
C ASN A 37 12.79 -2.45 18.90
N PRO A 38 13.71 -3.23 19.51
CA PRO A 38 15.03 -3.54 18.93
C PRO A 38 14.99 -4.04 17.48
N ASP A 39 13.95 -4.77 17.08
CA ASP A 39 13.78 -5.25 15.70
C ASP A 39 13.48 -4.10 14.72
N MET A 40 12.66 -3.13 15.13
CA MET A 40 12.35 -1.91 14.36
C MET A 40 13.55 -0.97 14.31
N ALA A 41 14.39 -1.00 15.34
CA ALA A 41 15.62 -0.24 15.42
C ALA A 41 16.65 -0.68 14.37
N ALA A 42 16.68 -1.96 14.02
CA ALA A 42 17.60 -2.55 13.04
C ALA A 42 17.22 -2.23 11.59
N LEU A 43 15.96 -1.87 11.33
CA LEU A 43 15.44 -1.49 10.01
C LEU A 43 15.67 -0.01 9.66
N ASP A 44 16.24 0.77 10.58
CA ASP A 44 16.52 2.19 10.36
C ASP A 44 17.76 2.42 9.50
N ILE A 45 17.55 2.37 8.18
CA ILE A 45 18.55 2.72 7.16
C ILE A 45 19.00 4.18 7.25
N ASN A 46 18.32 5.03 8.03
CA ASN A 46 18.68 6.43 8.28
C ASN A 46 19.15 6.69 9.72
N ARG A 47 19.44 5.64 10.52
CA ARG A 47 19.98 5.81 11.87
C ARG A 47 21.26 6.66 11.80
N PRO A 48 21.36 7.80 12.50
CA PRO A 48 22.56 8.66 12.47
C PRO A 48 23.78 8.07 13.18
N SER A 49 23.70 6.87 13.75
CA SER A 49 24.82 6.18 14.39
C SER A 49 25.34 5.05 13.51
N HIS A 50 25.83 5.42 12.35
CA HIS A 50 27.07 4.89 11.83
C HIS A 50 27.62 5.99 10.94
N LYS A 51 28.80 6.53 11.25
CA LYS A 51 29.59 7.19 10.19
C LYS A 51 29.64 6.15 9.06
N PRO A 52 29.14 6.42 7.85
CA PRO A 52 29.16 5.41 6.79
C PRO A 52 30.59 4.90 6.70
N ALA A 53 30.77 3.58 6.84
CA ALA A 53 32.09 2.98 6.80
C ALA A 53 32.78 3.46 5.50
N PRO A 54 34.10 3.73 5.49
CA PRO A 54 34.79 4.07 4.26
C PRO A 54 34.57 2.95 3.23
N GLY A 55 33.80 3.22 2.18
CA GLY A 55 33.36 2.21 1.20
C GLY A 55 31.90 1.75 1.29
N ALA A 56 31.09 2.28 2.22
CA ALA A 56 29.65 2.05 2.23
C ALA A 56 29.03 2.52 0.89
N PRO A 57 28.13 1.72 0.28
CA PRO A 57 27.57 2.07 -1.02
C PRO A 57 26.84 3.40 -0.92
N LYS A 58 27.25 4.37 -1.75
CA LYS A 58 26.64 5.71 -1.86
C LYS A 58 25.18 5.67 -2.38
N PHE A 59 24.66 4.48 -2.65
CA PHE A 59 23.42 4.24 -3.37
C PHE A 59 22.32 3.83 -2.39
N VAL A 60 21.41 4.76 -2.10
CA VAL A 60 20.08 4.43 -1.57
C VAL A 60 19.45 3.44 -2.54
N ASP A 61 19.07 2.27 -2.05
CA ASP A 61 18.43 1.23 -2.84
C ASP A 61 17.18 1.78 -3.54
N LYS A 62 17.30 2.06 -4.85
CA LYS A 62 16.20 2.58 -5.68
C LYS A 62 15.22 1.47 -6.07
N THR A 63 15.44 0.23 -5.66
CA THR A 63 14.60 -0.91 -6.06
C THR A 63 13.16 -0.76 -5.60
N LEU A 64 12.93 -0.16 -4.41
CA LEU A 64 11.59 0.01 -3.86
C LEU A 64 10.92 1.35 -4.21
N LEU A 65 11.70 2.34 -4.69
CA LEU A 65 11.26 3.72 -4.94
C LEU A 65 10.36 4.30 -3.83
N ASP A 66 10.65 3.97 -2.58
CA ASP A 66 9.82 4.24 -1.40
C ASP A 66 10.24 5.54 -0.66
N TYR A 67 11.03 6.39 -1.32
CA TYR A 67 11.27 7.78 -0.90
C TYR A 67 10.31 8.74 -1.59
N PRO A 68 9.91 9.85 -0.93
CA PRO A 68 9.04 10.85 -1.52
C PRO A 68 9.76 11.61 -2.64
N LEU A 69 9.26 11.46 -3.86
CA LEU A 69 9.76 12.09 -5.08
C LEU A 69 9.11 13.46 -5.30
N THR A 70 7.80 13.56 -5.09
CA THR A 70 7.05 14.81 -5.32
C THR A 70 7.01 15.72 -4.09
N PRO A 71 6.83 17.05 -4.24
CA PRO A 71 6.64 17.95 -3.11
C PRO A 71 5.45 17.57 -2.23
N MET A 72 4.38 17.05 -2.84
CA MET A 72 3.18 16.60 -2.15
C MET A 72 3.46 15.34 -1.31
N GLU A 73 4.15 14.35 -1.89
CA GLU A 73 4.62 13.16 -1.16
C GLU A 73 5.53 13.57 0.00
N ARG A 74 6.46 14.51 -0.21
CA ARG A 74 7.38 14.99 0.83
C ARG A 74 6.66 15.67 2.00
N LYS A 75 5.65 16.50 1.70
CA LYS A 75 4.80 17.13 2.72
C LYS A 75 4.07 16.07 3.56
N ALA A 76 3.47 15.06 2.92
CA ALA A 76 2.77 13.98 3.62
C ALA A 76 3.73 13.07 4.40
N PHE A 77 4.91 12.77 3.84
CA PHE A 77 5.94 11.94 4.47
C PHE A 77 6.52 12.61 5.71
N ASN A 78 6.76 13.92 5.69
CA ASN A 78 7.35 14.65 6.82
C ASN A 78 6.36 14.93 7.96
N LYS A 79 5.06 14.97 7.68
CA LYS A 79 4.04 15.16 8.73
C LYS A 79 3.92 13.92 9.59
N ASP A 80 4.24 13.98 10.88
CA ASP A 80 4.04 12.84 11.79
C ASP A 80 2.54 12.72 12.14
N ASN A 81 1.85 11.83 11.42
CA ASN A 81 0.42 11.55 11.59
C ASN A 81 0.12 10.04 11.70
N LEU A 82 1.16 9.23 11.98
CA LEU A 82 0.99 7.81 12.29
C LEU A 82 0.92 7.61 13.78
N ILE A 83 0.20 6.57 14.20
CA ILE A 83 0.15 6.14 15.60
C ILE A 83 1.55 5.62 15.97
N PRO A 84 2.21 6.17 17.02
CA PRO A 84 3.61 5.87 17.36
C PRO A 84 3.91 4.38 17.60
N ASP A 85 2.94 3.62 18.09
CA ASP A 85 3.07 2.17 18.39
C ASP A 85 2.25 1.30 17.43
N GLY A 86 1.95 1.81 16.23
CA GLY A 86 1.16 1.03 15.29
C GLY A 86 1.97 -0.09 14.61
N TYR A 87 1.31 -1.21 14.39
CA TYR A 87 1.84 -2.36 13.67
C TYR A 87 1.53 -2.25 12.17
N LEU A 88 2.54 -2.40 11.30
CA LEU A 88 2.41 -2.39 9.83
C LEU A 88 1.50 -1.26 9.30
N CYS A 89 0.43 -1.56 8.58
CA CYS A 89 -0.57 -0.60 8.11
C CYS A 89 -1.94 -0.81 8.76
N VAL A 90 -1.98 -1.34 9.99
CA VAL A 90 -3.22 -1.48 10.77
C VAL A 90 -3.89 -0.12 10.93
N ASP A 91 -5.22 -0.12 10.81
CA ASP A 91 -6.11 1.07 10.81
C ASP A 91 -5.82 2.10 9.71
N LEU A 92 -4.95 1.77 8.75
CA LEU A 92 -4.77 2.58 7.56
C LEU A 92 -5.67 2.10 6.42
N GLU A 93 -5.96 3.05 5.55
CA GLU A 93 -6.73 2.87 4.34
C GLU A 93 -5.87 3.26 3.15
N ILE A 94 -6.02 2.54 2.04
CA ILE A 94 -5.31 2.85 0.80
C ILE A 94 -6.29 3.26 -0.30
N TYR A 95 -6.00 4.39 -0.94
CA TYR A 95 -6.76 4.94 -2.04
C TYR A 95 -5.93 4.83 -3.32
N LEU A 96 -6.47 4.13 -4.33
CA LEU A 96 -5.78 3.81 -5.57
C LEU A 96 -6.59 4.32 -6.77
N THR A 97 -5.91 4.71 -7.83
CA THR A 97 -6.60 5.08 -9.07
C THR A 97 -7.09 3.85 -9.83
N HIS A 98 -6.26 2.80 -9.87
CA HIS A 98 -6.54 1.55 -10.57
C HIS A 98 -6.56 0.39 -9.59
N GLU A 99 -7.31 -0.65 -9.93
CA GLU A 99 -7.36 -1.90 -9.19
C GLU A 99 -5.94 -2.51 -9.08
N PRO A 100 -5.48 -2.84 -7.86
CA PRO A 100 -4.17 -3.43 -7.65
C PRO A 100 -4.09 -4.84 -8.25
N CYS A 101 -2.93 -5.16 -8.80
CA CYS A 101 -2.66 -6.51 -9.29
C CYS A 101 -2.58 -7.53 -8.15
N VAL A 102 -2.45 -8.83 -8.49
CA VAL A 102 -2.33 -9.94 -7.52
C VAL A 102 -1.26 -9.67 -6.46
N MET A 103 -0.05 -9.28 -6.89
CA MET A 103 1.06 -8.99 -5.97
C MET A 103 0.74 -7.83 -5.03
N CYS A 104 0.24 -6.71 -5.56
CA CYS A 104 -0.12 -5.54 -4.77
C CYS A 104 -1.25 -5.86 -3.78
N THR A 105 -2.25 -6.63 -4.21
CA THR A 105 -3.36 -7.05 -3.38
C THR A 105 -2.89 -7.92 -2.21
N MET A 106 -1.99 -8.88 -2.49
CA MET A 106 -1.39 -9.69 -1.44
C MET A 106 -0.50 -8.86 -0.50
N ALA A 107 0.19 -7.85 -1.01
CA ALA A 107 0.96 -6.91 -0.20
C ALA A 107 0.08 -6.07 0.74
N ILE A 108 -1.11 -5.65 0.29
CA ILE A 108 -2.12 -4.96 1.12
C ILE A 108 -2.55 -5.89 2.28
N LEU A 109 -2.83 -7.15 1.97
CA LEU A 109 -3.23 -8.16 2.94
C LEU A 109 -2.13 -8.42 3.98
N HIS A 110 -0.89 -8.65 3.54
CA HIS A 110 0.26 -8.84 4.44
C HIS A 110 0.55 -7.60 5.29
N SER A 111 0.28 -6.39 4.77
CA SER A 111 0.48 -5.13 5.49
C SER A 111 -0.66 -4.78 6.44
N ARG A 112 -1.74 -5.59 6.48
CA ARG A 112 -2.86 -5.42 7.42
C ARG A 112 -3.66 -4.12 7.26
N PHE A 113 -3.78 -3.61 6.04
CA PHE A 113 -4.70 -2.48 5.79
C PHE A 113 -6.13 -2.86 6.20
N ALA A 114 -6.87 -1.88 6.71
CA ALA A 114 -8.28 -2.07 7.03
C ALA A 114 -9.15 -2.03 5.78
N ARG A 115 -8.79 -1.15 4.83
CA ARG A 115 -9.66 -0.74 3.71
C ARG A 115 -8.85 -0.41 2.46
N CYS A 116 -9.37 -0.81 1.30
CA CYS A 116 -8.83 -0.46 -0.01
C CYS A 116 -9.95 0.13 -0.89
N VAL A 117 -9.73 1.34 -1.39
CA VAL A 117 -10.65 2.03 -2.30
C VAL A 117 -9.94 2.22 -3.64
N PHE A 118 -10.56 1.84 -4.76
CA PHE A 118 -10.00 2.06 -6.08
C PHE A 118 -11.03 2.62 -7.07
N GLY A 119 -10.59 3.31 -8.12
CA GLY A 119 -11.47 3.91 -9.13
C GLY A 119 -11.73 3.05 -10.36
N ILE A 120 -10.66 2.56 -10.99
CA ILE A 120 -10.74 1.91 -12.29
C ILE A 120 -10.42 0.43 -12.15
N ARG A 121 -11.35 -0.45 -12.52
CA ARG A 121 -11.13 -1.90 -12.57
C ARG A 121 -10.07 -2.27 -13.59
N MET A 122 -9.29 -3.31 -13.30
CA MET A 122 -8.25 -3.84 -14.20
C MET A 122 -8.56 -5.31 -14.55
N PRO A 123 -9.41 -5.57 -15.56
CA PRO A 123 -9.83 -6.93 -15.94
C PRO A 123 -8.70 -7.95 -16.12
N LYS A 124 -7.58 -7.52 -16.72
CA LYS A 124 -6.49 -8.41 -17.10
C LYS A 124 -5.51 -8.72 -15.96
N THR A 125 -5.41 -7.84 -14.96
CA THR A 125 -4.31 -7.87 -13.97
C THR A 125 -4.77 -7.73 -12.53
N GLY A 126 -5.95 -7.14 -12.30
CA GLY A 126 -6.56 -6.90 -11.01
C GLY A 126 -6.93 -8.18 -10.28
N ALA A 127 -6.89 -8.12 -8.94
CA ALA A 127 -7.15 -9.28 -8.08
C ALA A 127 -8.16 -9.03 -6.96
N LEU A 128 -8.76 -7.83 -6.91
CA LEU A 128 -9.78 -7.51 -5.92
C LEU A 128 -11.16 -7.96 -6.39
N THR A 129 -11.46 -7.80 -7.68
CA THR A 129 -12.75 -8.16 -8.26
C THR A 129 -12.90 -9.68 -8.41
N ALA A 130 -14.03 -10.20 -7.94
CA ALA A 130 -14.43 -11.61 -8.03
C ALA A 130 -15.55 -11.84 -9.05
N ASP A 131 -16.28 -10.76 -9.41
CA ASP A 131 -17.31 -10.79 -10.43
C ASP A 131 -16.68 -10.95 -11.83
N GLY A 132 -17.40 -11.62 -12.74
CA GLY A 132 -16.91 -12.21 -13.99
C GLY A 132 -16.41 -11.24 -15.08
N GLY A 133 -15.80 -10.11 -14.71
CA GLY A 133 -15.15 -9.15 -15.60
C GLY A 133 -13.63 -9.04 -15.41
N GLY A 134 -12.99 -9.97 -14.71
CA GLY A 134 -11.53 -9.99 -14.49
C GLY A 134 -10.98 -11.38 -14.14
N LEU A 135 -9.79 -11.43 -13.53
CA LEU A 135 -9.16 -12.70 -13.10
C LEU A 135 -9.97 -13.46 -12.03
N GLY A 136 -10.90 -12.79 -11.35
CA GLY A 136 -11.89 -13.44 -10.48
C GLY A 136 -11.33 -13.97 -9.16
N TYR A 137 -10.17 -13.46 -8.69
CA TYR A 137 -9.54 -13.98 -7.48
C TYR A 137 -10.27 -13.61 -6.19
N GLY A 138 -10.82 -12.39 -6.10
CA GLY A 138 -11.53 -11.94 -4.89
C GLY A 138 -10.67 -12.00 -3.61
N LEU A 139 -9.38 -11.66 -3.70
CA LEU A 139 -8.41 -11.94 -2.62
C LEU A 139 -8.76 -11.27 -1.29
N PHE A 140 -9.50 -10.16 -1.30
CA PHE A 140 -9.84 -9.41 -0.09
C PHE A 140 -10.73 -10.18 0.91
N TRP A 141 -11.43 -11.24 0.47
CA TRP A 141 -12.40 -11.99 1.27
C TRP A 141 -12.13 -13.50 1.36
N ARG A 142 -11.08 -14.02 0.72
CA ARG A 142 -10.83 -15.48 0.67
C ARG A 142 -10.78 -16.11 2.07
N PRO A 143 -11.58 -17.15 2.34
CA PRO A 143 -11.63 -17.78 3.66
C PRO A 143 -10.32 -18.46 4.05
N GLU A 144 -9.50 -18.82 3.06
CA GLU A 144 -8.20 -19.45 3.27
C GLU A 144 -7.12 -18.47 3.76
N LEU A 145 -7.38 -17.15 3.69
CA LEU A 145 -6.40 -16.13 4.06
C LEU A 145 -6.62 -15.61 5.49
N ASN A 146 -5.51 -15.39 6.19
CA ASN A 146 -5.49 -14.99 7.61
C ASN A 146 -5.93 -13.54 7.87
N TRP A 147 -6.00 -12.69 6.83
CA TRP A 147 -6.44 -11.31 6.97
C TRP A 147 -7.45 -10.97 5.89
N LYS A 148 -8.44 -10.16 6.26
CA LYS A 148 -9.49 -9.64 5.39
C LYS A 148 -9.56 -8.15 5.56
N PHE A 149 -9.87 -7.46 4.47
CA PHE A 149 -10.03 -6.02 4.47
C PHE A 149 -11.22 -5.66 3.59
N LEU A 150 -11.82 -4.51 3.87
CA LEU A 150 -12.97 -4.06 3.10
C LEU A 150 -12.49 -3.42 1.79
N CYS A 151 -13.25 -3.63 0.72
CA CYS A 151 -12.91 -3.15 -0.61
C CYS A 151 -14.06 -2.35 -1.22
N TRP A 152 -13.75 -1.16 -1.74
CA TRP A 152 -14.69 -0.31 -2.46
C TRP A 152 -14.19 0.00 -3.86
N GLU A 153 -15.12 -0.02 -4.80
CA GLU A 153 -14.96 0.61 -6.12
C GLU A 153 -15.67 1.96 -6.10
N TRP A 154 -14.95 2.99 -6.50
CA TRP A 154 -15.54 4.28 -6.82
C TRP A 154 -16.23 4.19 -8.18
N LYS A 155 -17.54 4.38 -8.22
CA LYS A 155 -18.30 4.52 -9.45
C LYS A 155 -18.56 6.00 -9.68
N GLU A 156 -18.04 6.51 -10.79
CA GLU A 156 -18.41 7.84 -11.26
C GLU A 156 -19.86 7.80 -11.74
N LYS A 157 -20.60 8.88 -11.47
CA LYS A 157 -22.02 9.12 -11.77
C LYS A 157 -22.66 8.15 -12.78
N ASP A 158 -23.66 7.41 -12.30
CA ASP A 158 -24.65 6.84 -13.19
C ASP A 158 -25.44 8.02 -13.83
N PRO A 159 -25.56 8.09 -15.17
CA PRO A 159 -26.33 9.14 -15.83
C PRO A 159 -27.80 9.25 -15.35
N TYR A 160 -28.31 8.28 -14.60
CA TYR A 160 -29.68 8.27 -14.08
C TYR A 160 -29.84 8.58 -12.58
N ASP A 161 -28.77 8.58 -11.77
CA ASP A 161 -28.87 8.63 -10.29
C ASP A 161 -28.22 9.87 -9.64
N GLY A 162 -27.75 10.85 -10.43
CA GLY A 162 -27.50 12.22 -9.95
C GLY A 162 -26.32 12.44 -8.99
N ASP A 163 -25.77 11.40 -8.35
CA ASP A 163 -24.70 11.47 -7.35
C ASP A 163 -23.60 10.41 -7.56
N ASN A 164 -22.37 10.73 -7.13
CA ASN A 164 -21.26 9.77 -7.09
C ASN A 164 -21.47 8.80 -5.94
N HIS A 165 -21.32 7.49 -6.16
CA HIS A 165 -21.52 6.49 -5.12
C HIS A 165 -20.30 5.57 -4.96
N LEU A 166 -20.01 5.22 -3.70
CA LEU A 166 -19.05 4.20 -3.34
C LEU A 166 -19.75 2.85 -3.36
N HIS A 167 -19.40 1.99 -4.31
CA HIS A 167 -19.92 0.64 -4.35
C HIS A 167 -19.05 -0.25 -3.44
N LEU A 168 -19.60 -0.64 -2.29
CA LEU A 168 -18.98 -1.65 -1.43
C LEU A 168 -19.08 -3.00 -2.14
N PHE A 169 -17.95 -3.69 -2.31
CA PHE A 169 -17.99 -5.07 -2.77
C PHE A 169 -18.47 -5.99 -1.65
N LEU A 170 -19.74 -6.36 -1.74
CA LEU A 170 -20.29 -7.56 -1.11
C LEU A 170 -20.59 -8.52 -2.26
N ASP A 171 -19.77 -9.57 -2.44
CA ASP A 171 -20.07 -10.58 -3.46
C ASP A 171 -21.46 -11.17 -3.17
N LYS A 172 -22.32 -11.31 -4.18
CA LYS A 172 -23.67 -11.90 -3.99
C LYS A 172 -23.62 -13.33 -3.44
N LYS A 173 -22.48 -14.03 -3.55
CA LYS A 173 -22.23 -15.33 -2.88
C LYS A 173 -21.97 -15.22 -1.37
N THR A 174 -21.93 -14.01 -0.82
CA THR A 174 -21.72 -13.73 0.62
C THR A 174 -23.00 -13.37 1.38
N GLN A 175 -24.18 -13.59 0.79
CA GLN A 175 -25.41 -13.72 1.56
C GLN A 175 -25.45 -15.13 2.18
N VAL A 176 -24.86 -15.27 3.37
CA VAL A 176 -25.24 -16.32 4.32
C VAL A 176 -26.30 -15.74 5.24
#